data_AF-M0JGY2-F1
#
_entry.id   AF-M0JGY2-F1
#
_cell.length_a   1.000
_cell.length_b   1.000
_cell.length_c   1.000
_cell.angle_alpha   90.00
_cell.angle_beta   90.00
_cell.angle_gamma   90.00
#
_symmetry.space_group_name_H-M   'P 1'
#
loop_
_entity.id
_entity.type
_entity.pdbx_description
1 polymer ?
#
loop_
_entity_poly.entity_id
_entity_poly.type
_entity_poly.pdbx_seq_one_letter_code
_entity_poly.pdbx_strand_id
1 'polypeptide(L)'
;MLEKVADNPALFVRNEAYFEFRRITELTRELNTPEAAEEAIDEYRAREQELSSYFEESSPEAVVLSETTYDDLDEAYDRLSEWRTITRRLRELREAKFRLESNHGGSPASSFP
;
A
#
# COMPACT_ATOMS: atom_id res chain seq x y z
N MET A 1 -5.22 3.70 -16.31
CA MET A 1 -6.20 3.93 -17.39
C MET A 1 -7.03 5.12 -16.94
N LEU A 2 -7.26 6.12 -17.82
CA LEU A 2 -8.13 7.25 -17.49
C LEU A 2 -9.55 6.86 -17.89
N GLU A 3 -10.52 7.07 -17.00
CA GLU A 3 -11.93 6.83 -17.31
C GLU A 3 -12.51 8.13 -17.91
N LYS A 4 -13.03 8.04 -19.13
CA LYS A 4 -13.57 9.21 -19.85
C LYS A 4 -15.01 9.45 -19.40
N VAL A 5 -15.23 10.46 -18.57
CA VAL A 5 -16.58 10.82 -18.09
C VAL A 5 -17.29 11.80 -19.06
N ALA A 6 -16.56 12.55 -19.90
CA ALA A 6 -17.09 13.28 -21.09
C ALA A 6 -15.93 13.86 -21.95
N ASP A 7 -16.24 14.49 -23.09
CA ASP A 7 -15.30 15.03 -24.11
C ASP A 7 -14.39 16.20 -23.67
N ASN A 8 -14.41 16.60 -22.39
CA ASN A 8 -13.53 17.64 -21.86
C ASN A 8 -12.36 17.02 -21.08
N PRO A 9 -11.09 17.29 -21.44
CA PRO A 9 -9.94 16.75 -20.71
C PRO A 9 -9.84 17.18 -19.24
N ALA A 10 -10.61 18.18 -18.81
CA ALA A 10 -10.79 18.52 -17.40
C ALA A 10 -11.67 17.52 -16.60
N LEU A 11 -12.28 16.53 -17.26
CA LEU A 11 -13.18 15.53 -16.65
C LEU A 11 -12.59 14.11 -16.61
N PHE A 12 -11.29 13.96 -16.87
CA PHE A 12 -10.61 12.69 -16.65
C PHE A 12 -10.33 12.52 -15.16
N VAL A 13 -11.05 11.61 -14.52
CA VAL A 13 -10.73 11.17 -13.15
C VAL A 13 -9.68 10.06 -13.25
N ARG A 14 -8.61 10.18 -12.45
CA ARG A 14 -7.64 9.10 -12.30
C ARG A 14 -8.36 7.90 -11.69
N ASN A 15 -8.46 6.80 -12.45
CA ASN A 15 -9.04 5.57 -11.93
C ASN A 15 -8.03 4.92 -10.95
N GLU A 16 -8.07 5.36 -9.69
CA GLU A 16 -7.17 4.90 -8.62
C GLU A 16 -7.25 3.38 -8.44
N ALA A 17 -8.45 2.80 -8.55
CA ALA A 17 -8.65 1.35 -8.45
C ALA A 17 -7.86 0.58 -9.52
N TYR A 18 -7.81 1.08 -10.75
CA TYR A 18 -7.02 0.47 -11.82
C TYR A 18 -5.52 0.55 -11.53
N PHE A 19 -5.02 1.68 -11.02
CA PHE A 19 -3.60 1.82 -10.69
C PHE A 19 -3.20 0.93 -9.51
N GLU A 20 -4.04 0.82 -8.50
CA GLU A 20 -3.84 -0.10 -7.38
C GLU A 20 -3.84 -1.56 -7.86
N PHE A 21 -4.84 -1.96 -8.65
CA PHE A 21 -4.88 -3.29 -9.25
C PHE A 21 -3.60 -3.60 -10.05
N ARG A 22 -3.17 -2.65 -10.88
CA ARG A 22 -1.96 -2.80 -11.70
C ARG A 22 -0.72 -2.92 -10.83
N ARG A 23 -0.60 -2.09 -9.79
CA ARG A 23 0.51 -2.11 -8.85
C ARG A 23 0.63 -3.44 -8.11
N ILE A 24 -0.48 -3.95 -7.59
CA ILE A 24 -0.52 -5.27 -6.94
C ILE A 24 -0.15 -6.38 -7.93
N THR A 25 -0.66 -6.32 -9.16
CA THR A 25 -0.34 -7.30 -10.21
C THR A 25 1.15 -7.31 -10.54
N GLU A 26 1.79 -6.14 -10.59
CA GLU A 26 3.23 -6.01 -10.76
C GLU A 26 3.98 -6.60 -9.56
N LEU A 27 3.56 -6.29 -8.32
CA LEU A 27 4.17 -6.85 -7.11
C LEU A 27 4.12 -8.37 -7.05
N THR A 28 2.98 -8.97 -7.39
CA THR A 28 2.84 -10.43 -7.47
C THR A 28 3.86 -11.04 -8.45
N ARG A 29 4.15 -10.37 -9.57
CA ARG A 29 5.15 -10.83 -10.57
C ARG A 29 6.59 -10.56 -10.14
N GLU A 30 6.85 -9.50 -9.38
CA GLU A 30 8.18 -9.15 -8.90
C GLU A 30 8.62 -10.06 -7.74
N LEU A 31 7.75 -10.23 -6.76
CA LEU A 31 8.03 -11.00 -5.54
C LEU A 31 7.97 -12.50 -5.78
N ASN A 32 7.08 -12.95 -6.67
CA ASN A 32 6.88 -14.35 -7.11
C ASN A 32 6.49 -15.37 -6.03
N THR A 33 6.81 -15.16 -4.76
CA THR A 33 6.48 -16.07 -3.64
C THR A 33 5.90 -15.31 -2.45
N PRO A 34 5.02 -15.95 -1.65
CA PRO A 34 4.49 -15.36 -0.42
C PRO A 34 5.59 -14.96 0.58
N GLU A 35 6.68 -15.73 0.66
CA GLU A 35 7.78 -15.49 1.59
C GLU A 35 8.55 -14.22 1.25
N ALA A 36 8.82 -13.97 -0.04
CA ALA A 36 9.44 -12.72 -0.48
C ALA A 36 8.54 -11.51 -0.19
N ALA A 37 7.22 -11.68 -0.30
CA ALA A 37 6.28 -10.65 0.08
C ALA A 37 6.26 -10.39 1.60
N GLU A 38 6.41 -11.43 2.43
CA GLU A 38 6.52 -11.27 3.88
C GLU A 38 7.81 -10.56 4.29
N GLU A 39 8.95 -10.91 3.70
CA GLU A 39 10.23 -10.23 3.95
C GLU A 39 10.12 -8.74 3.63
N ALA A 40 9.54 -8.39 2.48
CA ALA A 40 9.29 -6.99 2.13
C ALA A 40 8.33 -6.29 3.10
N ILE A 41 7.32 -6.98 3.64
CA ILE A 41 6.41 -6.42 4.66
C ILE A 41 7.18 -6.10 5.94
N ASP A 42 8.06 -7.00 6.39
CA ASP A 42 8.83 -6.81 7.61
C ASP A 42 9.81 -5.64 7.50
N GLU A 43 10.42 -5.41 6.33
CA GLU A 43 11.25 -4.23 6.06
C GLU A 43 10.49 -2.91 6.30
N TYR A 44 9.24 -2.82 5.84
CA TYR A 44 8.42 -1.62 6.02
C TYR A 44 7.82 -1.50 7.42
N ARG A 45 7.60 -2.61 8.14
CA ARG A 45 6.98 -2.61 9.47
C ARG A 45 7.81 -1.86 10.49
N ALA A 46 9.14 -2.01 10.45
CA ALA A 46 10.04 -1.27 11.35
C ALA A 46 9.86 0.25 11.19
N ARG A 47 9.82 0.72 9.95
CA ARG A 47 9.65 2.15 9.67
C ARG A 47 8.25 2.66 9.99
N GLU A 48 7.20 1.86 9.76
CA GLU A 48 5.84 2.19 10.19
C GLU A 48 5.76 2.38 11.71
N GLN A 49 6.47 1.54 12.49
CA GLN A 49 6.48 1.62 13.95
C GLN A 49 7.22 2.86 14.48
N GLU A 50 8.33 3.23 13.83
CA GLU A 50 9.05 4.46 14.15
C GLU A 50 8.18 5.70 13.93
N LEU A 51 7.47 5.76 12.80
CA LEU A 51 6.58 6.87 12.47
C LEU A 51 5.36 6.92 13.40
N SER A 52 4.74 5.78 13.69
CA SER A 52 3.67 5.66 14.68
C SER A 52 4.11 6.17 16.06
N SER A 53 5.32 5.82 16.49
CA SER A 53 5.88 6.29 17.77
C SER A 53 6.20 7.78 17.76
N TYR A 54 6.65 8.34 16.63
CA TYR A 54 6.94 9.78 16.49
C TYR A 54 5.68 10.63 16.60
N PHE A 55 4.56 10.17 16.03
CA PHE A 55 3.29 10.88 16.09
C PHE A 55 2.44 10.52 17.31
N GLU A 56 2.82 9.49 18.07
CA GLU A 56 2.02 8.89 19.15
C GLU A 56 0.63 8.43 18.68
N GLU A 57 0.53 8.05 17.41
CA GLU A 57 -0.73 7.69 16.75
C GLU A 57 -0.67 6.28 16.17
N SER A 58 -1.84 5.65 16.04
CA SER A 58 -1.93 4.30 15.45
C SER A 58 -2.07 4.29 13.93
N SER A 59 -2.43 5.42 13.32
CA SER A 59 -2.52 5.56 11.86
C SER A 59 -2.20 6.99 11.42
N PRO A 60 -1.69 7.18 10.19
CA PRO A 60 -1.38 8.51 9.66
C PRO A 60 -2.62 9.38 9.41
N GLU A 61 -3.81 8.80 9.39
CA GLU A 61 -5.08 9.51 9.27
C GLU A 61 -5.56 10.09 10.60
N ALA A 62 -5.06 9.58 11.72
CA ALA A 62 -5.39 10.06 13.06
C ALA A 62 -4.56 11.31 13.45
N VAL A 63 -3.44 11.56 12.77
CA VAL A 63 -2.56 12.70 13.06
C VAL A 63 -3.23 14.03 12.70
N VAL A 64 -3.42 14.87 13.71
CA VAL A 64 -3.91 16.25 13.56
C VAL A 64 -2.79 17.24 13.86
N LEU A 65 -2.02 17.62 12.82
CA LEU A 65 -0.86 18.51 12.98
C LEU A 65 -1.19 19.88 13.59
N SER A 66 -2.41 20.39 13.44
CA SER A 66 -2.82 21.67 14.02
C SER A 66 -2.96 21.66 15.55
N GLU A 67 -3.09 20.47 16.15
CA GLU A 67 -3.25 20.30 17.60
C GLU A 67 -1.91 19.96 18.29
N THR A 68 -0.85 19.72 17.50
CA THR A 68 0.46 19.33 18.03
C THR A 68 1.46 20.47 17.94
N THR A 69 2.19 20.69 19.04
CA THR A 69 3.29 21.65 19.13
C THR A 69 4.57 21.01 18.58
N TYR A 70 4.63 20.69 17.29
CA TYR A 70 5.89 20.26 16.68
C TYR A 70 6.81 21.47 16.50
N ASP A 71 8.01 21.39 17.08
CA ASP A 71 9.04 22.44 16.93
C ASP A 71 9.48 22.64 15.47
N ASP A 72 9.29 21.62 14.61
CA ASP A 72 9.51 21.66 13.17
C ASP A 72 8.29 21.07 12.42
N LEU A 73 7.41 21.96 11.96
CA LEU A 73 6.21 21.58 11.22
C LEU A 73 6.53 20.98 9.84
N ASP A 74 7.58 21.47 9.17
CA ASP A 74 7.94 20.96 7.84
C ASP A 74 8.42 19.51 7.95
N GLU A 75 9.25 19.22 8.96
CA GLU A 75 9.70 17.85 9.22
C GLU A 75 8.54 16.92 9.62
N ALA A 76 7.55 17.43 10.37
CA ALA A 76 6.34 16.68 10.70
C ALA A 76 5.48 16.39 9.46
N TYR A 77 5.37 17.34 8.52
CA TYR A 77 4.68 17.10 7.24
C TYR A 77 5.37 16.02 6.41
N ASP A 78 6.70 16.06 6.30
CA ASP A 78 7.48 15.08 5.56
C ASP A 78 7.31 13.67 6.13
N ARG A 79 7.44 13.53 7.46
CA ARG A 79 7.22 12.25 8.15
C ARG A 79 5.80 11.73 8.00
N LEU A 80 4.80 12.61 8.04
CA LEU A 80 3.40 12.20 7.85
C LEU A 80 3.14 11.71 6.42
N SER A 81 3.73 12.39 5.42
CA SER A 81 3.66 11.98 4.02
C SER A 81 4.35 10.63 3.78
N GLU A 82 5.51 10.43 4.41
CA GLU A 82 6.21 9.15 4.41
C GLU A 82 5.34 8.04 5.02
N TRP A 83 4.73 8.30 6.18
CA TRP A 83 3.91 7.31 6.88
C TRP A 83 2.70 6.88 6.03
N ARG A 84 1.99 7.83 5.41
CA ARG A 84 0.91 7.53 4.45
C ARG A 84 1.38 6.66 3.30
N THR A 85 2.59 6.93 2.80
CA THR A 85 3.18 6.16 1.70
C THR A 85 3.50 4.73 2.13
N ILE A 86 4.05 4.54 3.32
CA ILE A 86 4.39 3.23 3.89
C ILE A 86 3.12 2.43 4.19
N THR A 87 2.11 3.01 4.81
CA THR A 87 0.85 2.33 5.10
C THR A 87 0.16 1.88 3.80
N ARG A 88 0.15 2.71 2.75
CA ARG A 88 -0.33 2.30 1.41
C ARG A 88 0.52 1.14 0.86
N ARG A 89 1.84 1.24 0.95
CA ARG A 89 2.77 0.21 0.46
C ARG A 89 2.56 -1.14 1.14
N LEU A 90 2.37 -1.13 2.46
CA LEU A 90 2.07 -2.32 3.25
C LEU A 90 0.73 -2.95 2.86
N ARG A 91 -0.30 -2.14 2.57
CA ARG A 91 -1.58 -2.64 2.04
C ARG A 91 -1.39 -3.37 0.71
N GLU A 92 -0.68 -2.76 -0.23
CA GLU A 92 -0.38 -3.36 -1.54
C GLU A 92 0.39 -4.68 -1.41
N LEU A 93 1.38 -4.74 -0.53
CA LEU A 93 2.19 -5.94 -0.28
C LEU A 93 1.36 -7.07 0.36
N ARG A 94 0.52 -6.76 1.35
CA ARG A 94 -0.36 -7.75 2.00
C ARG A 94 -1.35 -8.35 1.00
N GLU A 95 -1.92 -7.53 0.13
CA GLU A 95 -2.80 -7.99 -0.94
C GLU A 95 -2.04 -8.82 -1.99
N ALA A 96 -0.82 -8.43 -2.36
CA ALA A 96 0.02 -9.22 -3.26
C ALA A 96 0.36 -10.60 -2.65
N LYS A 97 0.71 -10.64 -1.35
CA LYS A 97 0.95 -11.87 -0.60
C LYS A 97 -0.28 -12.78 -0.61
N PHE A 98 -1.45 -12.24 -0.28
CA PHE A 98 -2.72 -12.98 -0.28
C PHE A 98 -3.02 -13.63 -1.65
N ARG A 99 -2.76 -12.92 -2.75
CA ARG A 99 -2.91 -13.48 -4.12
C ARG A 99 -1.92 -14.59 -4.42
N LEU A 100 -0.67 -14.45 -3.97
CA LEU A 100 0.37 -15.48 -4.14
C LEU A 100 0.01 -16.76 -3.38
N GLU A 101 -0.46 -16.64 -2.14
CA GLU A 101 -0.94 -17.76 -1.32
C GLU A 101 -2.14 -18.45 -1.97
N SER A 102 -3.11 -17.66 -2.45
CA SER A 102 -4.30 -18.17 -3.13
C SER A 102 -3.97 -18.91 -4.43
N ASN A 103 -2.98 -18.44 -5.19
CA ASN A 103 -2.55 -19.08 -6.43
C ASN A 103 -1.73 -20.35 -6.17
N HIS A 104 -0.96 -20.40 -5.07
CA HIS A 104 -0.25 -21.60 -4.62
C HIS A 104 -1.19 -22.70 -4.07
N GLY A 105 -2.31 -22.32 -3.44
CA GLY A 105 -3.33 -23.26 -2.96
C GLY A 105 -4.18 -23.89 -4.07
N GLY A 106 -4.13 -23.34 -5.29
CA GLY A 106 -4.86 -23.82 -6.47
C GLY A 106 -4.10 -24.86 -7.30
N SER A 107 -3.62 -25.95 -6.71
CA SER A 107 -3.17 -27.11 -7.50
C SER A 107 -4.39 -27.96 -7.90
N PRO A 108 -4.58 -28.27 -9.20
CA PRO A 108 -5.75 -28.99 -9.68
C PRO A 108 -5.64 -30.48 -9.34
N ALA A 109 -6.23 -30.88 -8.22
CA ALA A 109 -6.73 -32.24 -8.08
C ALA A 109 -7.97 -32.39 -8.98
N SER A 110 -7.76 -32.61 -10.26
CA SER A 110 -8.76 -33.18 -11.18
C SER A 110 -8.04 -34.08 -12.16
N SER A 111 -7.56 -35.19 -11.61
CA SER A 111 -7.27 -36.40 -12.35
C SER A 111 -8.52 -37.28 -12.32
N PHE A 112 -9.01 -37.63 -13.51
CA PHE A 112 -9.92 -38.74 -13.86
C PHE A 112 -11.44 -38.61 -13.62
N PRO A 113 -12.27 -39.30 -14.44
CA PRO A 113 -11.93 -40.36 -15.39
C PRO A 113 -11.96 -40.02 -16.89
#